data_AF-A0A925E465-F1
#
_entry.id   AF-A0A925E465-F1
#
_cell.length_a   1.000
_cell.length_b   1.000
_cell.length_c   1.000
_cell.angle_alpha   90.00
_cell.angle_beta   90.00
_cell.angle_gamma   90.00
#
_symmetry.space_group_name_H-M   'P 1'
#
loop_
_entity.id
_entity.type
_entity.pdbx_description
1 polymer ?
#
loop_
_entity_poly.entity_id
_entity_poly.type
_entity_poly.pdbx_seq_one_letter_code
_entity_poly.pdbx_strand_id
1 'polypeptide(L)'
;MSEEHLIGFAAREMWREMKDFWPIEKKEIFLLKYDIVKPLSTDVAIWPSVFQLVPNLKPPPHIEWRQGLWADLYNLTDYLISAIDNHDSYWTIAITHYFDFGDPYTGYDRDSIRPSDKNEDWKFLGYDVSEITFLSGLTNFGTSPQEKKLEMVEFGEHLNQYHLFTDYKVAMQYKNSVDKKDPGHGPFYVYGLYLIS
;
A
#
# COMPACT_ATOMS: atom_id res chain seq x y z
N MET A 1 -2.31 -19.18 -13.17
CA MET A 1 -3.10 -18.82 -11.98
C MET A 1 -2.24 -17.83 -11.22
N SER A 2 -2.79 -16.70 -10.81
CA SER A 2 -2.07 -15.75 -9.98
C SER A 2 -2.12 -16.22 -8.52
N GLU A 3 -1.01 -16.08 -7.81
CA GLU A 3 -0.91 -16.45 -6.39
C GLU A 3 -0.53 -15.21 -5.56
N GLU A 4 -1.21 -15.04 -4.44
CA GLU A 4 -0.95 -13.97 -3.47
C GLU A 4 0.15 -14.43 -2.51
N HIS A 5 1.24 -13.68 -2.43
CA HIS A 5 2.33 -14.00 -1.51
C HIS A 5 2.67 -12.81 -0.62
N LEU A 6 3.02 -13.11 0.63
CA LEU A 6 3.51 -12.11 1.58
C LEU A 6 4.90 -11.62 1.16
N ILE A 7 5.09 -10.30 1.11
CA ILE A 7 6.35 -9.69 0.66
C ILE A 7 7.07 -8.87 1.74
N GLY A 8 6.40 -8.58 2.85
CA GLY A 8 6.99 -7.96 4.03
C GLY A 8 5.97 -7.24 4.90
N PHE A 9 6.49 -6.52 5.89
CA PHE A 9 5.73 -5.82 6.92
C PHE A 9 6.10 -4.35 6.97
N ALA A 10 5.17 -3.51 7.42
CA ALA A 10 5.42 -2.09 7.62
C ALA A 10 4.69 -1.57 8.86
N ALA A 11 5.18 -0.47 9.41
CA ALA A 11 4.46 0.32 10.40
C ALA A 11 4.09 1.68 9.79
N ARG A 12 2.79 1.97 9.77
CA ARG A 12 2.22 3.12 9.09
C ARG A 12 1.52 4.04 10.07
N GLU A 13 1.66 5.33 9.83
CA GLU A 13 1.06 6.35 10.69
C GLU A 13 -0.47 6.33 10.62
N MET A 14 -1.14 6.50 11.77
CA MET A 14 -2.59 6.68 11.85
C MET A 14 -3.02 7.87 12.71
N TRP A 15 -2.08 8.66 13.22
CA TRP A 15 -2.38 9.80 14.10
C TRP A 15 -2.65 11.11 13.37
N ARG A 16 -2.20 11.26 12.12
CA ARG A 16 -2.43 12.52 11.39
C ARG A 16 -3.84 12.57 10.80
N GLU A 17 -4.47 13.73 10.96
CA GLU A 17 -5.78 14.05 10.43
C GLU A 17 -5.74 14.22 8.90
N MET A 18 -6.67 13.60 8.18
CA MET A 18 -6.71 13.60 6.71
C MET A 18 -6.61 15.02 6.12
N LYS A 19 -7.27 15.99 6.74
CA LYS A 19 -7.31 17.39 6.29
C LYS A 19 -5.93 18.07 6.24
N ASP A 20 -4.96 17.58 7.02
CA ASP A 20 -3.65 18.21 7.14
C ASP A 20 -2.72 17.84 5.98
N PHE A 21 -2.98 16.73 5.28
CA PHE A 21 -2.13 16.22 4.19
C PHE A 21 -2.89 15.83 2.91
N TRP A 22 -4.22 15.94 2.92
CA TRP A 22 -5.10 15.83 1.76
C TRP A 22 -6.02 17.04 1.64
N PRO A 23 -5.48 18.20 1.18
CA PRO A 23 -6.31 19.34 0.83
C PRO A 23 -7.24 18.96 -0.34
N ILE A 24 -8.33 19.72 -0.51
CA ILE A 24 -9.39 19.39 -1.47
C ILE A 24 -8.84 19.26 -2.90
N GLU A 25 -7.90 20.11 -3.27
CA GLU A 25 -7.26 20.13 -4.59
C GLU A 25 -6.51 18.81 -4.84
N LYS A 26 -5.82 18.28 -3.83
CA LYS A 26 -5.12 16.99 -3.93
C LYS A 26 -6.12 15.85 -4.08
N LYS A 27 -7.23 15.88 -3.34
CA LYS A 27 -8.30 14.88 -3.48
C LYS A 27 -8.88 14.89 -4.89
N GLU A 28 -9.20 16.07 -5.41
CA GLU A 28 -9.75 16.29 -6.75
C GLU A 28 -8.80 15.87 -7.88
N ILE A 29 -7.50 15.86 -7.64
CA ILE A 29 -6.54 15.32 -8.61
C ILE A 29 -6.47 13.80 -8.51
N PHE A 30 -6.18 13.25 -7.33
CA PHE A 30 -5.77 11.83 -7.23
C PHE A 30 -6.87 10.84 -6.85
N LEU A 31 -7.90 11.24 -6.10
CA LEU A 31 -8.86 10.28 -5.56
C LEU A 31 -10.07 10.08 -6.46
N LEU A 32 -10.40 8.83 -6.78
CA LEU A 32 -11.66 8.43 -7.44
C LEU A 32 -12.89 8.49 -6.52
N LYS A 33 -12.72 8.67 -5.21
CA LYS A 33 -13.81 8.74 -4.23
C LYS A 33 -13.44 9.71 -3.12
N TYR A 34 -14.37 10.61 -2.77
CA TYR A 34 -14.10 11.72 -1.83
C TYR A 34 -14.62 11.48 -0.42
N ASP A 35 -15.68 10.68 -0.28
CA ASP A 35 -16.21 10.25 1.01
C ASP A 35 -15.40 9.06 1.54
N ILE A 36 -14.20 9.38 2.03
CA ILE A 36 -13.25 8.42 2.60
C ILE A 36 -12.72 8.95 3.94
N VAL A 37 -12.33 8.03 4.82
CA VAL A 37 -11.76 8.34 6.13
C VAL A 37 -10.31 8.82 5.97
N LYS A 38 -9.50 8.03 5.27
CA LYS A 38 -8.07 8.29 5.01
C LYS A 38 -7.62 7.36 3.88
N PRO A 39 -6.95 7.84 2.84
CA PRO A 39 -6.45 6.95 1.80
C PRO A 39 -5.28 6.15 2.39
N LEU A 40 -5.38 4.83 2.28
CA LEU A 40 -4.30 3.91 2.61
C LEU A 40 -3.66 3.46 1.30
N SER A 41 -2.35 3.23 1.31
CA SER A 41 -1.61 2.85 0.10
C SER A 41 -0.29 2.16 0.45
N THR A 42 0.25 1.37 -0.49
CA THR A 42 1.65 0.94 -0.41
C THR A 42 2.61 2.14 -0.53
N ASP A 43 2.18 3.20 -1.20
CA ASP A 43 2.95 4.41 -1.46
C ASP A 43 3.18 5.21 -0.18
N VAL A 44 4.45 5.34 0.19
CA VAL A 44 4.86 6.03 1.42
C VAL A 44 4.66 7.54 1.34
N ALA A 45 4.52 8.12 0.14
CA ALA A 45 4.14 9.53 -0.02
C ALA A 45 2.65 9.77 0.28
N ILE A 46 1.83 8.72 0.20
CA ILE A 46 0.39 8.76 0.47
C ILE A 46 0.08 8.31 1.89
N TRP A 47 0.64 7.18 2.32
CA TRP A 47 0.51 6.63 3.68
C TRP A 47 1.90 6.43 4.30
N PRO A 48 2.45 7.48 4.95
CA PRO A 48 3.82 7.44 5.42
C PRO A 48 4.10 6.37 6.45
N SER A 49 5.33 5.88 6.38
CA SER A 49 5.89 5.02 7.40
C SER A 49 6.17 5.81 8.68
N VAL A 50 6.02 5.19 9.84
CA VAL A 50 6.38 5.82 11.12
C VAL A 50 7.84 6.26 11.15
N PHE A 51 8.71 5.49 10.48
CA PHE A 51 10.14 5.77 10.34
C PHE A 51 10.46 7.04 9.55
N GLN A 52 9.50 7.60 8.79
CA GLN A 52 9.67 8.86 8.06
C GLN A 52 9.22 10.08 8.87
N LEU A 53 8.34 9.86 9.86
CA LEU A 53 7.67 10.95 10.57
C LEU A 53 8.15 11.13 12.00
N VAL A 54 8.51 10.04 12.69
CA VAL A 54 8.95 10.10 14.08
C VAL A 54 10.42 10.54 14.13
N PRO A 55 10.74 11.69 14.74
CA PRO A 55 12.13 12.16 14.83
C PRO A 55 13.02 11.13 15.53
N ASN A 56 14.23 10.92 14.99
CA ASN A 56 15.23 9.97 15.51
C ASN A 56 14.89 8.48 15.41
N LEU A 57 13.68 8.12 14.99
CA LEU A 57 13.33 6.73 14.68
C LEU A 57 13.85 6.38 13.29
N LYS A 58 14.97 5.67 13.21
CA LYS A 58 15.57 5.24 11.94
C LYS A 58 15.51 3.73 11.82
N PRO A 59 15.07 3.18 10.68
CA PRO A 59 15.12 1.74 10.51
C PRO A 59 16.60 1.29 10.57
N PRO A 60 16.88 0.09 11.12
CA PRO A 60 18.20 -0.50 11.04
C PRO A 60 18.73 -0.52 9.60
N PRO A 61 20.05 -0.32 9.37
CA PRO A 61 20.62 -0.12 8.04
C PRO A 61 20.43 -1.30 7.07
N HIS A 62 20.09 -2.49 7.57
CA HIS A 62 19.82 -3.68 6.76
C HIS A 62 18.35 -3.79 6.28
N ILE A 63 17.49 -2.85 6.67
CA ILE A 63 16.03 -2.88 6.43
C ILE A 63 15.61 -1.97 5.26
N GLU A 64 16.58 -1.34 4.61
CA GLU A 64 16.35 -0.72 3.29
C GLU A 64 16.10 -1.76 2.19
N TRP A 65 16.20 -3.05 2.51
CA TRP A 65 15.77 -4.13 1.64
C TRP A 65 14.26 -4.01 1.37
N ARG A 66 13.91 -3.60 0.15
CA ARG A 66 12.52 -3.47 -0.37
C ARG A 66 11.75 -2.25 0.14
N GLN A 67 12.30 -1.05 -0.09
CA GLN A 67 11.59 0.24 0.06
C GLN A 67 11.02 0.46 1.48
N GLY A 68 11.75 -0.06 2.49
CA GLY A 68 11.39 0.09 3.89
C GLY A 68 10.43 -0.98 4.44
N LEU A 69 10.22 -2.09 3.71
CA LEU A 69 9.56 -3.26 4.27
C LEU A 69 10.49 -4.07 5.15
N TRP A 70 9.95 -4.56 6.26
CA TRP A 70 10.61 -5.49 7.14
C TRP A 70 10.33 -6.92 6.66
N ALA A 71 11.37 -7.74 6.60
CA ALA A 71 11.22 -9.15 6.28
C ALA A 71 10.66 -9.95 7.47
N ASP A 72 10.87 -9.49 8.70
CA ASP A 72 10.51 -10.22 9.92
C ASP A 72 9.58 -9.35 10.80
N LEU A 73 8.37 -9.85 11.05
CA LEU A 73 7.34 -9.20 11.85
C LEU A 73 7.73 -9.09 13.32
N TYR A 74 8.41 -10.09 13.88
CA TYR A 74 8.85 -10.06 15.26
C TYR A 74 9.89 -8.96 15.44
N ASN A 75 10.88 -8.88 14.54
CA ASN A 75 11.90 -7.84 14.60
C ASN A 75 11.31 -6.44 14.44
N LEU A 76 10.34 -6.25 13.53
CA LEU A 76 9.61 -4.98 13.40
C LEU A 76 8.94 -4.60 14.71
N THR A 77 8.19 -5.54 15.29
CA THR A 77 7.41 -5.31 16.50
C THR A 77 8.30 -5.01 17.71
N ASP A 78 9.33 -5.82 17.94
CA ASP A 78 10.30 -5.63 19.03
C ASP A 78 11.00 -4.27 18.92
N TYR A 79 11.43 -3.90 17.70
CA TYR A 79 12.04 -2.60 17.45
C TYR A 79 11.09 -1.45 17.79
N LEU A 80 9.85 -1.49 17.32
CA LEU A 80 8.86 -0.43 17.58
C LEU A 80 8.54 -0.30 19.07
N ILE A 81 8.39 -1.41 19.80
CA ILE A 81 8.15 -1.42 21.25
C ILE A 81 9.30 -0.72 21.99
N SER A 82 10.54 -0.94 21.54
CA SER A 82 11.71 -0.33 22.17
C SER A 82 11.92 1.16 21.83
N ALA A 83 11.39 1.59 20.68
CA ALA A 83 11.79 2.85 20.06
C ALA A 83 10.69 3.93 20.01
N ILE A 84 9.41 3.54 20.10
CA ILE A 84 8.28 4.47 20.11
C ILE A 84 7.66 4.47 21.50
N ASP A 85 7.84 5.56 22.25
CA ASP A 85 7.04 5.81 23.46
C ASP A 85 5.55 5.86 23.07
N ASN A 86 4.69 5.22 23.88
CA ASN A 86 3.27 4.85 23.71
C ASN A 86 2.26 5.93 23.21
N HIS A 87 2.68 7.00 22.55
CA HIS A 87 1.88 8.20 22.31
C HIS A 87 1.31 8.33 20.90
N ASP A 88 1.87 7.67 19.88
CA ASP A 88 1.39 7.80 18.50
C ASP A 88 0.68 6.53 18.00
N SER A 89 -0.57 6.67 17.57
CA SER A 89 -1.36 5.56 17.01
C SER A 89 -0.81 5.19 15.63
N TYR A 90 -0.07 4.10 15.53
CA TYR A 90 0.35 3.50 14.26
C TYR A 90 -0.32 2.15 14.04
N TRP A 91 -0.34 1.72 12.79
CA TRP A 91 -0.76 0.38 12.40
C TRP A 91 0.44 -0.42 11.91
N THR A 92 0.61 -1.61 12.44
CA THR A 92 1.48 -2.63 11.86
C THR A 92 0.69 -3.38 10.79
N ILE A 93 1.23 -3.47 9.59
CA ILE A 93 0.57 -4.11 8.46
C ILE A 93 1.47 -5.15 7.79
N ALA A 94 0.84 -6.15 7.20
CA ALA A 94 1.43 -7.02 6.20
C ALA A 94 1.05 -6.53 4.79
N ILE A 95 2.00 -6.64 3.86
CA ILE A 95 1.80 -6.36 2.45
C ILE A 95 2.04 -7.63 1.66
N THR A 96 1.07 -7.97 0.80
CA THR A 96 1.13 -9.11 -0.11
C THR A 96 1.15 -8.62 -1.56
N HIS A 97 1.60 -9.47 -2.47
CA HIS A 97 1.66 -9.21 -3.90
C HIS A 97 1.08 -10.40 -4.67
N TYR A 98 0.22 -10.14 -5.65
CA TYR A 98 -0.24 -11.14 -6.61
C TYR A 98 0.72 -11.25 -7.78
N PHE A 99 1.37 -12.41 -7.89
CA PHE A 99 2.31 -12.68 -8.97
C PHE A 99 1.61 -13.37 -10.14
N ASP A 100 1.79 -12.82 -11.33
CA ASP A 100 1.44 -13.51 -12.56
C ASP A 100 2.54 -14.51 -12.94
N PHE A 101 2.13 -15.60 -13.58
CA PHE A 101 3.09 -16.60 -14.04
C PHE A 101 4.00 -15.98 -15.12
N GLY A 102 5.32 -15.98 -14.86
CA GLY A 102 6.31 -15.37 -15.75
C GLY A 102 6.61 -13.90 -15.47
N ASP A 103 6.13 -13.35 -14.35
CA ASP A 103 6.59 -12.06 -13.86
C ASP A 103 8.12 -12.09 -13.65
N PRO A 104 8.91 -11.27 -14.37
CA PRO A 104 10.36 -11.26 -14.24
C PRO A 104 10.83 -10.77 -12.86
N TYR A 105 9.94 -10.14 -12.08
CA TYR A 105 10.23 -9.59 -10.76
C TYR A 105 9.93 -10.57 -9.61
N THR A 106 10.34 -11.83 -9.77
CA THR A 106 10.34 -12.83 -8.69
C THR A 106 11.50 -12.69 -7.69
N GLY A 107 12.32 -11.64 -7.82
CA GLY A 107 13.50 -11.38 -6.98
C GLY A 107 13.24 -11.16 -5.49
N TYR A 108 12.00 -11.34 -5.03
CA TYR A 108 11.69 -11.46 -3.62
C TYR A 108 12.27 -12.78 -3.12
N ASP A 109 13.31 -12.69 -2.31
CA ASP A 109 13.67 -13.76 -1.38
C ASP A 109 12.51 -13.96 -0.40
N ARG A 110 11.59 -14.86 -0.78
CA ARG A 110 10.44 -15.24 0.04
C ARG A 110 10.87 -16.02 1.27
N ASP A 111 12.01 -16.70 1.15
CA ASP A 111 12.55 -17.55 2.20
C ASP A 111 13.11 -16.75 3.37
N SER A 112 13.27 -15.42 3.26
CA SER A 112 13.58 -14.54 4.40
C SER A 112 12.37 -13.91 5.09
N ILE A 113 11.15 -14.04 4.54
CA ILE A 113 9.96 -13.43 5.13
C ILE A 113 9.45 -14.26 6.31
N ARG A 114 9.27 -13.64 7.49
CA ARG A 114 8.93 -14.30 8.75
C ARG A 114 7.81 -13.54 9.48
N PRO A 115 6.64 -14.17 9.72
CA PRO A 115 6.20 -15.45 9.17
C PRO A 115 6.18 -15.43 7.64
N SER A 116 6.31 -16.59 6.99
CA SER A 116 6.28 -16.71 5.52
C SER A 116 4.88 -16.55 4.93
N ASP A 117 3.87 -16.86 5.74
CA ASP A 117 2.47 -16.91 5.34
C ASP A 117 1.66 -15.86 6.09
N LYS A 118 0.58 -15.42 5.45
CA LYS A 118 -0.39 -14.53 6.10
C LYS A 118 -1.13 -15.29 7.21
N ASN A 119 -1.38 -14.60 8.32
CA ASN A 119 -2.26 -15.14 9.35
C ASN A 119 -3.73 -14.83 8.97
N GLU A 120 -4.62 -15.81 9.14
CA GLU A 120 -6.06 -15.68 8.90
C GLU A 120 -6.74 -14.66 9.82
N ASP A 121 -6.15 -14.41 11.01
CA ASP A 121 -6.65 -13.42 11.97
C ASP A 121 -6.34 -11.97 11.56
N TRP A 122 -5.45 -11.75 10.59
CA TRP A 122 -5.16 -10.40 10.11
C TRP A 122 -6.34 -9.82 9.35
N LYS A 123 -6.70 -8.59 9.71
CA LYS A 123 -7.85 -7.91 9.10
C LYS A 123 -7.48 -7.38 7.72
N PHE A 124 -8.11 -7.91 6.68
CA PHE A 124 -7.98 -7.39 5.32
C PHE A 124 -8.46 -5.93 5.23
N LEU A 125 -7.58 -5.04 4.75
CA LEU A 125 -7.88 -3.61 4.57
C LEU A 125 -8.32 -3.29 3.13
N GLY A 126 -7.87 -4.06 2.15
CA GLY A 126 -8.15 -3.83 0.72
C GLY A 126 -6.91 -4.04 -0.15
N TYR A 127 -7.12 -3.88 -1.46
CA TYR A 127 -6.07 -3.92 -2.48
C TYR A 127 -5.72 -2.52 -2.97
N ASP A 128 -4.43 -2.25 -3.05
CA ASP A 128 -3.86 -1.12 -3.78
C ASP A 128 -3.30 -1.60 -5.13
N VAL A 129 -3.13 -0.66 -6.06
CA VAL A 129 -2.52 -0.92 -7.37
C VAL A 129 -1.34 0.02 -7.54
N SER A 130 -0.13 -0.53 -7.55
CA SER A 130 1.11 0.25 -7.52
C SER A 130 2.17 -0.38 -8.39
N GLU A 131 3.15 0.39 -8.85
CA GLU A 131 4.30 -0.18 -9.55
C GLU A 131 5.31 -0.80 -8.55
N ILE A 132 6.43 -1.33 -9.06
CA ILE A 132 7.39 -2.09 -8.26
C ILE A 132 8.07 -1.27 -7.15
N THR A 133 8.12 0.05 -7.29
CA THR A 133 8.59 1.03 -6.29
C THR A 133 7.49 1.58 -5.37
N PHE A 134 6.33 0.94 -5.38
CA PHE A 134 5.13 1.28 -4.61
C PHE A 134 4.51 2.65 -4.93
N LEU A 135 4.89 3.30 -6.03
CA LEU A 135 4.14 4.46 -6.51
C LEU A 135 2.72 4.02 -6.89
N SER A 136 1.72 4.53 -6.17
CA SER A 136 0.34 4.06 -6.32
C SER A 136 -0.33 4.63 -7.56
N GLY A 137 -0.76 3.74 -8.45
CA GLY A 137 -1.63 4.01 -9.58
C GLY A 137 -3.00 4.54 -9.15
N LEU A 138 -3.46 4.17 -7.95
CA LEU A 138 -4.79 4.50 -7.46
C LEU A 138 -4.85 5.84 -6.71
N THR A 139 -3.76 6.24 -6.04
CA THR A 139 -3.74 7.40 -5.13
C THR A 139 -2.62 8.41 -5.39
N ASN A 140 -1.67 8.11 -6.28
CA ASN A 140 -0.55 9.01 -6.60
C ASN A 140 -0.24 9.12 -8.10
N PHE A 141 -1.11 8.59 -8.96
CA PHE A 141 -0.99 8.68 -10.41
C PHE A 141 -2.00 9.70 -10.94
N GLY A 142 -1.49 10.78 -11.55
CA GLY A 142 -2.32 11.84 -12.09
C GLY A 142 -3.03 11.38 -13.37
N THR A 143 -4.36 11.40 -13.39
CA THR A 143 -5.16 11.18 -14.60
C THR A 143 -5.80 12.48 -15.07
N SER A 144 -6.09 12.59 -16.37
CA SER A 144 -6.82 13.76 -16.86
C SER A 144 -8.22 13.81 -16.24
N PRO A 145 -8.85 15.00 -16.08
CA PRO A 145 -10.18 15.10 -15.47
C PRO A 145 -11.25 14.25 -16.17
N GLN A 146 -11.16 14.09 -17.49
CA GLN A 146 -12.09 13.29 -18.29
C GLN A 146 -11.90 11.79 -18.01
N GLU A 147 -10.66 11.30 -17.99
CA GLU A 147 -10.35 9.91 -17.67
C GLU A 147 -10.72 9.59 -16.24
N LYS A 148 -10.39 10.48 -15.31
CA LYS A 148 -10.76 10.35 -13.91
C LYS A 148 -12.27 10.18 -13.76
N LYS A 149 -13.08 10.99 -14.45
CA LYS A 149 -14.54 10.85 -14.40
C LYS A 149 -15.01 9.48 -14.89
N LEU A 150 -14.39 8.92 -15.93
CA LEU A 150 -14.71 7.57 -16.42
C LEU A 150 -14.32 6.51 -15.38
N GLU A 151 -13.13 6.61 -14.81
CA GLU A 151 -12.66 5.70 -13.76
C GLU A 151 -13.49 5.79 -12.48
N MET A 152 -13.96 6.97 -12.10
CA MET A 152 -14.86 7.15 -10.98
C MET A 152 -16.17 6.39 -11.19
N VAL A 153 -16.72 6.42 -12.40
CA VAL A 153 -17.93 5.68 -12.76
C VAL A 153 -17.69 4.17 -12.79
N GLU A 154 -16.54 3.74 -13.34
CA GLU A 154 -16.23 2.33 -13.53
C GLU A 154 -15.78 1.65 -12.22
N PHE A 155 -14.97 2.31 -11.41
CA PHE A 155 -14.26 1.72 -10.28
C PHE A 155 -14.68 2.29 -8.92
N GLY A 156 -15.29 3.48 -8.86
CA GLY A 156 -15.51 4.21 -7.61
C GLY A 156 -16.40 3.48 -6.59
N GLU A 157 -17.39 2.72 -7.03
CA GLU A 157 -18.27 1.93 -6.16
C GLU A 157 -17.57 0.72 -5.53
N HIS A 158 -16.44 0.29 -6.10
CA HIS A 158 -15.67 -0.85 -5.61
C HIS A 158 -14.62 -0.47 -4.55
N LEU A 159 -14.49 0.84 -4.27
CA LEU A 159 -13.56 1.39 -3.29
C LEU A 159 -14.21 1.52 -1.91
N ASN A 160 -13.52 1.02 -0.89
CA ASN A 160 -13.95 1.15 0.50
C ASN A 160 -13.67 2.54 1.09
N GLN A 161 -13.89 2.69 2.40
CA GLN A 161 -13.65 3.94 3.15
C GLN A 161 -12.18 4.37 3.22
N TYR A 162 -11.25 3.52 2.77
CA TYR A 162 -9.81 3.77 2.73
C TYR A 162 -9.28 3.99 1.32
N HIS A 163 -10.17 4.13 0.33
CA HIS A 163 -9.82 4.23 -1.09
C HIS A 163 -9.08 3.01 -1.63
N LEU A 164 -9.34 1.83 -1.06
CA LEU A 164 -8.78 0.55 -1.53
C LEU A 164 -9.87 -0.30 -2.19
N PHE A 165 -9.49 -1.13 -3.16
CA PHE A 165 -10.39 -2.12 -3.75
C PHE A 165 -10.69 -3.23 -2.76
N THR A 166 -11.94 -3.70 -2.74
CA THR A 166 -12.35 -4.84 -1.90
C THR A 166 -12.38 -6.17 -2.63
N ASP A 167 -12.29 -6.14 -3.97
CA ASP A 167 -12.30 -7.31 -4.84
C ASP A 167 -11.03 -7.32 -5.72
N TYR A 168 -10.32 -8.45 -5.68
CA TYR A 168 -9.07 -8.64 -6.42
C TYR A 168 -9.26 -8.53 -7.95
N LYS A 169 -10.35 -9.06 -8.50
CA LYS A 169 -10.60 -9.03 -9.95
C LYS A 169 -10.81 -7.61 -10.43
N VAL A 170 -11.47 -6.77 -9.63
CA VAL A 170 -11.64 -5.34 -9.93
C VAL A 170 -10.30 -4.61 -9.84
N ALA A 171 -9.48 -4.89 -8.83
CA ALA A 171 -8.13 -4.34 -8.73
C ALA A 171 -7.27 -4.72 -9.96
N MET A 172 -7.39 -5.96 -10.46
CA MET A 172 -6.71 -6.40 -11.69
C MET A 172 -7.23 -5.68 -12.95
N GLN A 173 -8.53 -5.43 -13.05
CA GLN A 173 -9.10 -4.64 -14.15
C GLN A 173 -8.54 -3.21 -14.13
N TYR A 174 -8.48 -2.59 -12.94
CA TYR A 174 -7.89 -1.27 -12.76
C TYR A 174 -6.39 -1.26 -13.13
N LYS A 175 -5.61 -2.21 -12.62
CA LYS A 175 -4.20 -2.43 -13.01
C LYS A 175 -4.02 -2.47 -14.52
N ASN A 176 -4.84 -3.26 -15.22
CA ASN A 176 -4.77 -3.35 -16.68
C ASN A 176 -5.18 -2.07 -17.40
N SER A 177 -6.04 -1.25 -16.80
CA SER A 177 -6.39 0.09 -17.31
C SER A 177 -5.20 1.04 -17.16
N VAL A 178 -4.55 1.07 -15.99
CA VAL A 178 -3.40 1.93 -15.72
C VAL A 178 -2.18 1.56 -16.57
N ASP A 179 -1.85 0.27 -16.68
CA ASP A 179 -0.73 -0.21 -17.51
C ASP A 179 -0.84 0.23 -18.99
N LYS A 180 -2.07 0.31 -19.51
CA LYS A 180 -2.31 0.74 -20.90
C LYS A 180 -2.11 2.25 -21.09
N LYS A 181 -2.32 3.03 -20.03
CA LYS A 181 -2.24 4.50 -20.06
C LYS A 181 -0.79 4.97 -19.99
N ASP A 182 0.03 4.28 -19.22
CA ASP A 182 1.41 4.68 -19.00
C ASP A 182 2.38 3.50 -19.10
N PRO A 183 2.81 3.16 -20.33
CA PRO A 183 3.82 2.13 -20.55
C PRO A 183 5.18 2.47 -19.94
N GLY A 184 5.42 3.73 -19.55
CA GLY A 184 6.70 4.21 -19.02
C GLY A 184 6.85 4.02 -17.50
N HIS A 185 5.73 4.01 -16.77
CA HIS A 185 5.70 3.78 -15.33
C HIS A 185 5.22 2.37 -14.93
N GLY A 186 4.63 1.62 -15.86
CA GLY A 186 4.34 0.20 -15.66
C GLY A 186 5.60 -0.69 -15.68
N PRO A 187 5.47 -1.97 -15.27
CA PRO A 187 4.23 -2.64 -14.89
C PRO A 187 3.71 -2.25 -13.49
N PHE A 188 2.39 -2.10 -13.38
CA PHE A 188 1.67 -2.03 -12.11
C PHE A 188 1.34 -3.44 -11.60
N TYR A 189 1.09 -3.53 -10.30
CA TYR A 189 0.82 -4.77 -9.58
C TYR A 189 -0.29 -4.57 -8.56
N VAL A 190 -0.93 -5.67 -8.15
CA VAL A 190 -1.97 -5.64 -7.11
C VAL A 190 -1.38 -6.08 -5.78
N TYR A 191 -1.48 -5.20 -4.79
CA TYR A 191 -0.97 -5.44 -3.44
C TYR A 191 -2.09 -5.52 -2.42
N GLY A 192 -2.16 -6.61 -1.67
CA GLY A 192 -3.11 -6.76 -0.56
C GLY A 192 -2.53 -6.19 0.74
N LEU A 193 -3.33 -5.36 1.42
CA LEU A 193 -2.97 -4.74 2.71
C LEU A 193 -3.75 -5.40 3.84
N TYR A 194 -3.04 -5.78 4.90
CA TYR A 194 -3.61 -6.52 6.04
C TYR A 194 -3.16 -5.88 7.34
N LEU A 195 -4.11 -5.53 8.22
CA LEU A 195 -3.84 -5.02 9.54
C LEU A 195 -3.51 -6.17 10.50
N ILE A 196 -2.40 -6.03 11.20
CA ILE A 196 -1.92 -6.98 12.21
C ILE A 196 -2.37 -6.47 13.58
N SER A 197 -3.03 -7.34 14.35
CA SER A 197 -3.57 -7.09 15.69
C SER A 197 -2.70 -7.64 16.80
#